data_AF-A0A532AYD7-F1
#
_entry.id   AF-A0A532AYD7-F1
#
_cell.length_a   1.000
_cell.length_b   1.000
_cell.length_c   1.000
_cell.angle_alpha   90.00
_cell.angle_beta   90.00
_cell.angle_gamma   90.00
#
_symmetry.space_group_name_H-M   'P 1'
#
loop_
_entity.id
_entity.type
_entity.pdbx_description
1 polymer ?
#
loop_
_entity_poly.entity_id
_entity_poly.type
_entity_poly.pdbx_seq_one_letter_code
_entity_poly.pdbx_strand_id
1 'polypeptide(L)'
;MSLWWVLPFAGLLLCIATGPLLFRHAWEHHYGKIAAFWAALVIGPLALAFGIPSATQAVLHALLTEYMSFIILLFALFTISGGIFVAGNIHGTPLVNAGLLLGGAVLASVIGTTGASMILIRPLIRANDNRRFNAHVVIFFIFLVSNIGGSLTPLG
;
A
#
# COMPACT_ATOMS: atom_id res chain seq x y z
N MET A 1 -2.52 8.12 27.78
CA MET A 1 -3.73 8.18 26.93
C MET A 1 -4.54 6.92 27.15
N SER A 2 -5.85 7.04 27.38
CA SER A 2 -6.74 5.90 27.60
C SER A 2 -7.05 5.16 26.29
N LEU A 3 -7.39 3.87 26.35
CA LEU A 3 -7.76 3.02 25.20
C LEU A 3 -8.88 3.59 24.33
N TRP A 4 -9.73 4.45 24.89
CA TRP A 4 -10.81 5.13 24.19
C TRP A 4 -10.36 5.94 22.96
N TRP A 5 -9.11 6.42 22.91
CA TRP A 5 -8.56 7.16 21.77
C TRP A 5 -8.38 6.31 20.50
N VAL A 6 -8.36 4.98 20.63
CA VAL A 6 -8.23 4.06 19.49
C VAL A 6 -9.56 3.82 18.78
N LEU A 7 -10.70 4.09 19.44
CA LEU A 7 -12.02 3.78 18.89
C LEU A 7 -12.31 4.43 17.54
N PRO A 8 -12.00 5.71 17.29
CA PRO A 8 -12.24 6.29 15.97
C PRO A 8 -11.43 5.61 14.86
N PHE A 9 -10.19 5.21 15.18
CA PHE A 9 -9.34 4.48 14.25
C PHE A 9 -9.88 3.08 13.96
N ALA A 10 -10.25 2.32 15.00
CA ALA A 10 -10.85 1.00 14.85
C ALA A 10 -12.18 1.06 14.09
N GLY A 11 -13.01 2.07 14.37
CA GLY A 11 -14.27 2.32 13.67
C GLY A 11 -14.07 2.63 12.18
N LEU A 12 -13.10 3.48 11.85
CA LEU A 12 -12.74 3.78 10.46
C LEU A 12 -12.27 2.51 9.73
N LEU A 13 -11.40 1.70 10.35
CA LEU A 13 -10.93 0.43 9.77
C LEU A 13 -12.09 -0.54 9.51
N LEU A 14 -13.01 -0.67 10.47
CA LEU A 14 -14.19 -1.51 10.31
C LEU A 14 -15.07 -1.01 9.17
N CYS A 15 -15.29 0.30 9.08
CA CYS A 15 -16.01 0.90 7.95
C CYS A 15 -15.35 0.59 6.61
N ILE A 16 -14.03 0.69 6.49
CA ILE A 16 -13.30 0.38 5.25
C ILE A 16 -13.39 -1.11 4.90
N ALA A 17 -13.34 -1.98 5.91
CA ALA A 17 -13.45 -3.42 5.71
C ALA A 17 -14.88 -3.86 5.31
N THR A 18 -15.92 -3.32 5.95
CA THR A 18 -17.30 -3.77 5.75
C THR A 18 -18.08 -2.96 4.72
N GLY A 19 -17.78 -1.68 4.55
CA GLY A 19 -18.51 -0.74 3.71
C GLY A 19 -18.64 -1.20 2.25
N PRO A 20 -17.53 -1.55 1.57
CA PRO A 20 -17.56 -2.05 0.19
C PRO A 20 -18.36 -3.35 0.04
N LEU A 21 -18.38 -4.20 1.07
CA LEU A 21 -19.03 -5.51 1.06
C LEU A 21 -20.54 -5.43 1.32
N LEU A 22 -20.96 -4.62 2.28
CA LEU A 22 -22.35 -4.53 2.73
C LEU A 22 -23.17 -3.50 1.93
N PHE A 23 -22.56 -2.37 1.56
CA PHE A 23 -23.29 -1.22 0.98
C PHE A 23 -22.48 -0.51 -0.12
N ARG A 24 -22.04 -1.27 -1.12
CA ARG A 24 -21.13 -0.80 -2.19
C ARG A 24 -21.47 0.56 -2.79
N HIS A 25 -22.70 0.76 -3.29
CA HIS A 25 -23.10 2.01 -3.94
C HIS A 25 -23.09 3.20 -2.97
N ALA A 26 -23.57 3.01 -1.74
CA ALA A 26 -23.55 4.07 -0.74
C ALA A 26 -22.13 4.43 -0.31
N TRP A 27 -21.27 3.41 -0.16
CA TRP A 27 -19.86 3.56 0.19
C TRP A 27 -19.08 4.38 -0.84
N GLU A 28 -19.19 4.04 -2.12
CA GLU A 28 -18.50 4.74 -3.21
C GLU A 28 -18.84 6.24 -3.23
N HIS A 29 -20.11 6.60 -2.95
CA HIS A 29 -20.53 8.01 -2.89
C HIS A 29 -20.23 8.73 -1.56
N HIS A 30 -20.18 8.02 -0.43
CA HIS A 30 -20.12 8.63 0.91
C HIS A 30 -18.78 8.39 1.63
N TYR A 31 -17.82 7.71 1.01
CA TYR A 31 -16.52 7.41 1.59
C TYR A 31 -15.86 8.63 2.25
N GLY A 32 -15.80 9.76 1.53
CA GLY A 32 -15.21 10.99 2.04
C GLY A 32 -15.94 11.55 3.27
N LYS A 33 -17.27 11.43 3.32
CA LYS A 33 -18.06 11.90 4.47
C LYS A 33 -17.84 11.02 5.70
N ILE A 34 -17.75 9.70 5.50
CA ILE A 34 -17.48 8.73 6.57
C ILE A 34 -16.07 8.95 7.14
N ALA A 35 -15.07 9.13 6.27
CA ALA A 35 -13.71 9.44 6.69
C ALA A 35 -13.63 10.78 7.44
N ALA A 36 -14.30 11.83 6.94
CA ALA A 36 -14.35 13.13 7.61
C ALA A 36 -15.03 13.06 8.98
N PHE A 37 -16.10 12.27 9.11
CA PHE A 37 -16.77 12.04 10.39
C PHE A 37 -15.82 11.40 11.42
N TRP A 38 -15.13 10.32 11.05
CA TRP A 38 -14.17 9.67 11.95
C TRP A 38 -12.97 10.57 12.27
N ALA A 39 -12.48 11.36 11.31
CA ALA A 39 -11.44 12.35 11.54
C ALA A 39 -11.89 13.43 12.53
N ALA A 40 -13.11 13.94 12.40
CA ALA A 40 -13.68 14.92 13.32
C ALA A 40 -13.83 14.35 14.74
N LEU A 41 -14.17 13.06 14.87
CA LEU A 41 -14.22 12.36 16.16
C LEU A 41 -12.84 12.18 16.83
N VAL A 42 -11.73 12.33 16.09
CA VAL A 42 -10.39 12.40 16.68
C VAL A 42 -10.02 13.84 17.01
N ILE A 43 -10.20 14.75 16.04
CA ILE A 43 -9.76 16.15 16.14
C ILE A 43 -10.58 16.92 17.18
N GLY A 44 -11.89 16.69 17.27
CA GLY A 44 -12.78 17.36 18.20
C GLY A 44 -12.38 17.13 19.66
N PRO A 45 -12.33 15.86 20.13
CA PRO A 45 -11.85 15.55 21.47
C PRO A 45 -10.41 16.03 21.73
N LEU A 46 -9.53 15.99 20.74
CA LEU A 46 -8.16 16.50 20.85
C LEU A 46 -8.15 18.01 21.13
N ALA A 47 -8.95 18.77 20.39
CA ALA A 47 -9.08 20.22 20.57
C ALA A 47 -9.73 20.57 21.92
N LEU A 48 -10.68 19.77 22.40
CA LEU A 48 -11.31 19.98 23.72
C LEU A 48 -10.38 19.63 24.88
N ALA A 49 -9.61 18.56 24.78
CA ALA A 49 -8.75 18.08 25.87
C ALA A 49 -7.41 18.82 25.97
N PHE A 50 -6.82 19.22 24.83
CA PHE A 50 -5.48 19.82 24.76
C PHE A 50 -5.46 21.24 24.18
N GLY A 51 -6.61 21.76 23.76
CA GLY A 51 -6.74 23.09 23.18
C GLY A 51 -6.61 23.11 21.65
N ILE A 52 -7.25 24.11 21.04
CA ILE A 52 -7.26 24.33 19.58
C ILE A 52 -5.85 24.49 18.98
N PRO A 53 -4.91 25.26 19.60
CA PRO A 53 -3.57 25.42 19.02
C PRO A 53 -2.81 24.10 18.91
N SER A 54 -2.81 23.28 19.97
CA SER A 54 -2.13 21.99 20.00
C SER A 54 -2.76 20.98 19.04
N ALA A 55 -4.09 20.94 18.95
CA ALA A 55 -4.78 20.08 17.99
C ALA A 55 -4.48 20.47 16.54
N THR A 56 -4.50 21.77 16.22
CA THR A 56 -4.16 22.27 14.89
C THR A 56 -2.71 21.96 14.52
N GLN A 57 -1.77 22.14 15.46
CA GLN A 57 -0.37 21.77 15.24
C GLN A 57 -0.21 20.28 14.95
N ALA A 58 -0.87 19.41 15.72
CA ALA A 58 -0.81 17.97 15.50
C ALA A 58 -1.38 17.57 14.12
N VAL A 59 -2.51 18.15 13.72
CA VAL A 59 -3.11 17.92 12.39
C VAL A 59 -2.20 18.40 11.27
N LEU A 60 -1.65 19.62 11.38
CA LEU A 60 -0.75 20.17 10.39
C LEU A 60 0.55 19.37 10.29
N HIS A 61 1.11 18.93 11.41
CA HIS A 61 2.30 18.08 11.42
C HIS A 61 2.02 16.73 10.74
N ALA A 62 0.89 16.09 11.06
CA ALA A 62 0.49 14.85 10.40
C ALA A 62 0.26 15.02 8.88
N LEU A 63 -0.36 16.13 8.46
CA LEU A 63 -0.61 16.39 7.03
C LEU A 63 0.66 16.76 6.27
N LEU A 64 1.49 17.65 6.80
CA LEU A 64 2.63 18.21 6.09
C LEU A 64 3.89 17.36 6.25
N THR A 65 4.14 16.80 7.42
CA THR A 65 5.36 16.04 7.69
C THR A 65 5.20 14.58 7.37
N GLU A 66 4.08 13.96 7.76
CA GLU A 66 3.87 12.52 7.52
C GLU A 66 3.22 12.28 6.15
N TYR A 67 2.02 12.82 5.94
CA TYR A 67 1.20 12.47 4.78
C TYR A 67 1.77 13.03 3.46
N MET A 68 2.20 14.29 3.44
CA MET A 68 2.82 14.88 2.24
C MET A 68 4.14 14.18 1.90
N SER A 69 5.00 13.93 2.89
CA SER A 69 6.27 13.22 2.66
C SER A 69 6.04 11.82 2.11
N PHE A 70 5.03 11.11 2.63
CA PHE A 70 4.63 9.81 2.12
C PHE A 70 4.14 9.88 0.67
N ILE A 71 3.32 10.87 0.31
CA ILE A 71 2.87 11.09 -1.07
C ILE A 71 4.06 11.35 -2.00
N ILE A 72 4.99 12.21 -1.60
CA ILE A 72 6.18 12.54 -2.40
C ILE A 72 7.04 11.29 -2.60
N LEU A 73 7.23 10.49 -1.55
CA LEU A 73 7.98 9.23 -1.62
C LEU A 73 7.32 8.24 -2.59
N LEU A 74 6.00 8.01 -2.47
CA LEU A 74 5.27 7.16 -3.40
C LEU A 74 5.32 7.68 -4.84
N PHE A 75 5.21 9.00 -5.03
CA PHE A 75 5.28 9.64 -6.33
C PHE A 75 6.65 9.46 -6.99
N ALA A 76 7.73 9.65 -6.24
CA ALA A 76 9.09 9.41 -6.72
C ALA A 76 9.28 7.92 -7.06
N LEU A 77 8.84 7.02 -6.18
CA LEU A 77 8.94 5.58 -6.39
C LEU A 77 8.18 5.15 -7.65
N PHE A 78 6.96 5.66 -7.85
CA PHE A 78 6.14 5.38 -9.03
C PHE A 78 6.77 5.91 -10.31
N THR A 79 7.28 7.15 -10.29
CA THR A 79 7.91 7.77 -11.46
C THR A 79 9.17 7.03 -11.88
N ILE A 80 10.04 6.69 -10.92
CA ILE A 80 11.28 5.95 -11.18
C ILE A 80 10.96 4.52 -11.61
N SER A 81 10.19 3.78 -10.83
CA SER A 81 9.88 2.36 -11.09
C SER A 81 9.08 2.17 -12.38
N GLY A 82 8.16 3.08 -12.68
CA GLY A 82 7.38 3.07 -13.92
C GLY A 82 8.20 3.37 -15.18
N GLY A 83 9.29 4.12 -15.04
CA GLY A 83 10.25 4.40 -16.12
C GLY A 83 11.20 3.23 -16.41
N ILE A 84 11.35 2.26 -15.50
CA ILE A 84 12.22 1.11 -15.68
C ILE A 84 11.53 0.08 -16.58
N PHE A 85 11.98 0.00 -17.83
CA PHE A 85 11.56 -1.04 -18.75
C PHE A 85 12.61 -2.15 -18.81
N VAL A 86 12.31 -3.29 -18.20
CA VAL A 86 13.12 -4.50 -18.39
C VAL A 86 12.75 -5.13 -19.73
N ALA A 87 13.69 -5.09 -20.68
CA ALA A 87 13.60 -5.67 -22.01
C ALA A 87 14.26 -7.05 -22.06
N GLY A 88 13.71 -7.98 -22.85
CA GLY A 88 14.28 -9.31 -23.08
C GLY A 88 13.22 -10.36 -23.39
N ASN A 89 13.59 -11.38 -24.17
CA ASN A 89 12.73 -12.54 -24.43
C ASN A 89 12.97 -13.63 -23.36
N ILE A 90 12.38 -13.40 -22.18
CA ILE A 90 12.53 -14.30 -21.04
C ILE A 90 11.61 -15.50 -21.22
N HIS A 91 12.17 -16.71 -21.35
CA HIS A 91 11.36 -17.93 -21.39
C HIS A 91 10.85 -18.29 -19.99
N GLY A 92 9.52 -18.42 -19.82
CA GLY A 92 8.84 -18.80 -18.58
C GLY A 92 9.03 -20.26 -18.17
N THR A 93 10.29 -20.69 -18.02
CA THR A 93 10.61 -21.97 -17.37
C THR A 93 10.41 -21.85 -15.84
N PRO A 94 10.13 -22.95 -15.14
CA PRO A 94 9.94 -22.92 -13.69
C PRO A 94 11.13 -22.30 -12.93
N LEU A 95 12.36 -22.60 -13.37
CA LEU A 95 13.58 -22.06 -12.77
C LEU A 95 13.68 -20.54 -12.92
N VAL A 96 13.34 -20.02 -14.10
CA VAL A 96 13.36 -18.57 -14.37
C VAL A 96 12.29 -17.85 -13.55
N ASN A 97 11.08 -18.41 -13.45
CA ASN A 97 10.03 -17.83 -12.60
C ASN A 97 10.43 -17.84 -11.12
N ALA A 98 11.01 -18.94 -10.62
CA ALA A 98 11.52 -19.00 -9.25
C ALA A 98 12.63 -17.94 -9.02
N GLY A 99 13.53 -17.76 -9.99
CA GLY A 99 14.55 -16.72 -9.96
C GLY A 99 13.97 -15.31 -9.96
N LEU A 100 12.94 -15.04 -10.78
CA LEU A 100 12.22 -13.76 -10.81
C LEU A 100 11.53 -13.46 -9.48
N LEU A 101 10.89 -14.47 -8.86
CA LEU A 101 10.25 -14.34 -7.55
C LEU A 101 11.27 -14.07 -6.45
N LEU A 102 12.39 -14.80 -6.44
CA LEU A 102 13.46 -14.61 -5.46
C LEU A 102 14.12 -13.24 -5.62
N GLY A 103 14.46 -12.86 -6.85
CA GLY A 103 15.01 -11.53 -7.14
C GLY A 103 14.02 -10.42 -6.76
N GLY A 104 12.73 -10.62 -7.01
CA GLY A 104 11.69 -9.69 -6.59
C GLY A 104 11.56 -9.58 -5.08
N ALA A 105 11.64 -10.67 -4.34
CA ALA A 105 11.61 -10.66 -2.89
C ALA A 105 12.82 -9.90 -2.32
N VAL A 106 14.02 -10.14 -2.85
CA VAL A 106 15.25 -9.41 -2.44
C VAL A 106 15.14 -7.92 -2.77
N LEU A 107 14.66 -7.56 -3.96
CA LEU A 107 14.44 -6.16 -4.32
C LEU A 107 13.39 -5.51 -3.42
N ALA A 108 12.31 -6.20 -3.12
CA ALA A 108 11.26 -5.69 -2.23
C ALA A 108 11.80 -5.33 -0.84
N SER A 109 12.80 -6.06 -0.33
CA SER A 109 13.43 -5.74 0.95
C SER A 109 14.41 -4.56 0.91
N VAL A 110 14.76 -4.05 -0.28
CA VAL A 110 15.69 -2.93 -0.42
C VAL A 110 14.95 -1.67 -0.86
N ILE A 111 14.08 -1.78 -1.85
CA ILE A 111 13.36 -0.65 -2.47
C ILE A 111 11.87 -0.61 -2.10
N GLY A 112 11.40 -1.54 -1.25
CA GLY A 112 10.00 -1.69 -0.86
C GLY A 112 9.18 -2.56 -1.82
N THR A 113 8.16 -3.22 -1.27
CA THR A 113 7.28 -4.15 -2.01
C THR A 113 6.57 -3.48 -3.18
N THR A 114 6.14 -2.22 -3.03
CA THR A 114 5.47 -1.44 -4.09
C THR A 114 6.38 -1.21 -5.30
N GLY A 115 7.62 -0.78 -5.08
CA GLY A 115 8.57 -0.47 -6.15
C GLY A 115 9.00 -1.73 -6.90
N ALA A 116 9.40 -2.76 -6.16
CA ALA A 116 9.78 -4.06 -6.74
C ALA A 116 8.63 -4.68 -7.55
N SER A 117 7.39 -4.58 -7.04
CA SER A 117 6.21 -5.08 -7.75
C SER A 117 5.99 -4.36 -9.07
N MET A 118 6.11 -3.03 -9.07
CA MET A 118 5.91 -2.19 -10.25
C MET A 118 6.93 -2.48 -11.36
N ILE A 119 8.19 -2.75 -11.00
CA ILE A 119 9.26 -3.10 -11.94
C ILE A 119 9.05 -4.50 -12.53
N LEU A 120 8.72 -5.49 -11.70
CA LEU A 120 8.80 -6.90 -12.08
C LEU A 120 7.49 -7.52 -12.57
N ILE A 121 6.33 -6.89 -12.32
CA ILE A 121 5.05 -7.46 -12.76
C ILE A 121 4.97 -7.58 -14.28
N ARG A 122 5.44 -6.57 -15.04
CA ARG A 122 5.40 -6.59 -16.51
C ARG A 122 6.36 -7.65 -17.10
N PRO A 123 7.61 -7.78 -16.64
CA PRO A 123 8.48 -8.89 -17.04
C PRO A 123 7.92 -10.27 -16.71
N LEU A 124 7.33 -10.45 -15.52
CA LEU A 124 6.75 -11.72 -15.09
C LEU A 124 5.60 -12.16 -16.01
N ILE A 125 4.69 -11.23 -16.34
CA ILE A 125 3.58 -11.48 -17.24
C ILE A 125 4.10 -11.82 -18.64
N ARG A 126 5.05 -11.04 -19.17
CA ARG A 126 5.64 -11.28 -20.49
C ARG A 126 6.38 -12.61 -20.58
N ALA A 127 7.09 -13.02 -19.53
CA ALA A 127 7.78 -14.31 -19.53
C ALA A 127 6.83 -15.51 -19.62
N ASN A 128 5.56 -15.33 -19.22
CA ASN A 128 4.56 -16.40 -19.11
C ASN A 128 3.37 -16.20 -20.06
N ASP A 129 3.49 -15.33 -21.08
CA ASP A 129 2.43 -15.03 -22.05
C ASP A 129 2.05 -16.23 -22.92
N ASN A 130 3.03 -17.06 -23.26
CA ASN A 130 2.88 -18.27 -24.07
C ASN A 130 2.31 -19.48 -23.29
N ARG A 131 2.02 -19.34 -21.98
CA ARG A 131 1.45 -20.42 -21.15
C ARG A 131 -0.06 -20.28 -21.02
N ARG A 132 -0.78 -21.38 -21.29
CA ARG A 132 -2.24 -21.48 -21.07
C ARG A 132 -2.67 -21.30 -19.61
N PHE A 133 -1.82 -21.70 -18.65
CA PHE A 133 -2.06 -21.56 -17.22
C PHE A 133 -0.90 -20.85 -16.54
N ASN A 134 -1.07 -19.58 -16.21
CA ASN A 134 -0.04 -18.71 -15.61
C ASN A 134 -0.53 -17.93 -14.37
N ALA A 135 -1.82 -18.02 -14.01
CA ALA A 135 -2.39 -17.31 -12.86
C ALA A 135 -1.66 -17.59 -11.54
N HIS A 136 -1.22 -18.83 -11.32
CA HIS A 136 -0.47 -19.21 -10.12
C HIS A 136 0.83 -18.42 -9.96
N VAL A 137 1.52 -18.08 -11.05
CA VAL A 137 2.77 -17.31 -11.01
C VAL A 137 2.51 -15.89 -10.47
N VAL A 138 1.41 -15.27 -10.88
CA VAL A 138 1.00 -13.94 -10.39
C VAL A 138 0.57 -14.01 -8.92
N ILE A 139 -0.14 -15.06 -8.51
CA ILE A 139 -0.54 -15.26 -7.11
C ILE A 139 0.71 -15.41 -6.22
N PHE A 140 1.68 -16.24 -6.62
CA PHE A 140 2.94 -16.39 -5.88
C PHE A 140 3.74 -15.08 -5.85
N PHE A 141 3.72 -14.30 -6.94
CA PHE A 141 4.33 -12.98 -6.96
C PHE A 141 3.70 -12.03 -5.93
N ILE A 142 2.37 -11.99 -5.86
CA ILE A 142 1.67 -11.15 -4.87
C ILE A 142 2.03 -11.55 -3.44
N PHE A 143 2.09 -12.85 -3.14
CA PHE A 143 2.45 -13.30 -1.80
C PHE A 143 3.92 -13.05 -1.47
N LEU A 144 4.84 -13.48 -2.33
CA LEU A 144 6.27 -13.45 -2.03
C LEU A 144 6.89 -12.06 -2.23
N VAL A 145 6.53 -11.33 -3.28
CA VAL A 145 7.15 -10.05 -3.63
C VAL A 145 6.34 -8.90 -3.05
N SER A 146 5.01 -8.90 -3.24
CA SER A 146 4.18 -7.75 -2.89
C SER A 146 3.77 -7.70 -1.41
N ASN A 147 3.71 -8.84 -0.71
CA ASN A 147 3.31 -8.88 0.71
C ASN A 147 4.49 -9.20 1.63
N ILE A 148 5.18 -10.32 1.40
CA ILE A 148 6.23 -10.82 2.31
C ILE A 148 7.60 -10.26 1.94
N GLY A 149 7.80 -9.76 0.73
CA GLY A 149 9.13 -9.38 0.23
C GLY A 149 9.83 -8.30 1.07
N GLY A 150 9.10 -7.43 1.74
CA GLY A 150 9.66 -6.44 2.65
C GLY A 150 10.31 -7.05 3.90
N SER A 151 9.84 -8.22 4.35
CA SER A 151 10.20 -8.78 5.66
C SER A 151 11.58 -9.43 5.74
N LEU A 152 12.37 -9.50 4.66
CA LEU A 152 13.72 -10.10 4.70
C LEU A 152 14.75 -9.14 5.32
N THR A 153 14.45 -7.84 5.38
CA THR A 153 15.31 -6.83 6.02
C THR A 153 14.46 -5.91 6.89
N PRO A 154 15.05 -5.21 7.88
CA PRO A 154 14.33 -4.17 8.63
C PRO A 154 14.08 -2.88 7.83
N LEU A 155 14.50 -2.82 6.56
CA LEU A 155 14.33 -1.65 5.67
C LEU A 155 13.06 -1.75 4.80
N GLY A 156 12.52 -2.96 4.60
CA GLY A 156 11.43 -3.25 3.68
C GLY A 156 10.07 -3.46 4.33
#